data_AF-A0A350NSJ1-F1
#
_entry.id   AF-A0A350NSJ1-F1
#
_cell.length_a   1.000
_cell.length_b   1.000
_cell.length_c   1.000
_cell.angle_alpha   90.00
_cell.angle_beta   90.00
_cell.angle_gamma   90.00
#
_symmetry.space_group_name_H-M   'P 1'
#
loop_
_entity.id
_entity.type
_entity.pdbx_description
1 polymer ?
#
loop_
_entity_poly.entity_id
_entity_poly.type
_entity_poly.pdbx_seq_one_letter_code
_entity_poly.pdbx_strand_id
1 'polypeptide(L)' 'KVIYAPGQFCTVRDGQINRKPDATAYKAAQAALQGQDPTGGAVYFYNPAKTTSRWIWSRPVSLKIGSHVFAQ' A
#
# COMPACT_ATOMS: atom_id res chain seq x y z
N LYS A 1 13.17 0.60 7.02
CA LYS A 1 13.62 1.63 6.05
C LYS A 1 12.65 1.90 4.89
N VAL A 2 11.65 1.05 4.63
CA VAL A 2 10.68 1.23 3.51
C VAL A 2 9.65 2.34 3.77
N ILE A 3 9.21 2.50 5.02
CA ILE A 3 8.15 3.47 5.37
C ILE A 3 8.59 4.92 5.11
N TYR A 4 9.84 5.28 5.44
CA TYR A 4 10.34 6.65 5.31
C TYR A 4 10.97 6.96 3.93
N ALA A 5 10.85 6.05 2.95
CA ALA A 5 11.39 6.29 1.63
C ALA A 5 10.63 7.45 0.94
N PRO A 6 11.32 8.42 0.31
CA PRO A 6 10.68 9.61 -0.26
C PRO A 6 9.64 9.22 -1.32
N GLY A 7 8.40 9.68 -1.13
CA GLY A 7 7.30 9.44 -2.08
C GLY A 7 6.67 8.04 -2.04
N GLN A 8 7.13 7.15 -1.15
CA GLN A 8 6.61 5.78 -1.05
C GLN A 8 5.23 5.72 -0.38
N PHE A 9 5.01 6.56 0.64
CA PHE A 9 3.72 6.69 1.34
C PHE A 9 3.36 8.16 1.51
N CYS A 10 2.21 8.57 0.97
CA CYS A 10 1.69 9.93 1.14
C CYS A 10 1.46 10.27 2.62
N THR A 11 1.10 9.30 3.45
CA THR A 11 0.87 9.48 4.90
C THR A 11 2.11 9.91 5.68
N VAL A 12 3.31 9.61 5.18
CA VAL A 12 4.57 10.08 5.77
C VAL A 12 4.79 11.55 5.43
N ARG A 13 4.64 11.90 4.15
CA ARG A 13 4.73 13.29 3.67
C ARG A 13 3.68 14.19 4.34
N ASP A 14 2.46 13.67 4.47
CA ASP A 14 1.32 14.39 5.02
C ASP A 14 1.33 14.42 6.57
N GLY A 15 2.38 13.87 7.21
CA GLY A 15 2.58 13.88 8.67
C GLY A 15 1.61 13.00 9.46
N GLN A 16 0.76 12.24 8.78
CA GLN A 16 -0.26 11.38 9.39
C GLN A 16 0.33 10.11 10.01
N ILE A 17 1.59 9.79 9.73
CA ILE A 17 2.30 8.64 10.30
C ILE A 17 2.33 8.63 11.84
N ASN A 18 2.29 9.80 12.48
CA ASN A 18 2.31 9.92 13.95
C ASN A 18 0.89 9.91 14.57
N ARG A 19 -0.17 9.69 13.78
CA ARG A 19 -1.53 9.59 14.31
C ARG A 19 -1.77 8.20 14.90
N LYS A 20 -2.63 8.14 15.91
CA LYS A 20 -3.06 6.86 16.50
C LYS A 20 -3.78 6.05 15.42
N PRO A 21 -3.32 4.84 15.07
CA PRO A 21 -3.95 4.03 14.05
C PRO A 21 -5.31 3.50 14.54
N ASP A 22 -6.25 3.37 13.61
CA ASP A 22 -7.55 2.76 13.89
C ASP A 22 -7.41 1.27 14.21
N ALA A 23 -8.35 0.73 14.99
CA ALA A 23 -8.32 -0.67 15.42
C ALA A 23 -8.33 -1.66 14.24
N THR A 24 -8.99 -1.31 13.13
CA THR A 24 -9.02 -2.11 11.90
C THR A 24 -7.65 -2.11 11.20
N ALA A 25 -6.98 -0.96 11.12
CA ALA A 25 -5.63 -0.84 10.55
C ALA A 25 -4.61 -1.64 11.36
N TYR A 26 -4.72 -1.61 12.70
CA TYR A 26 -3.85 -2.38 13.59
C TYR A 26 -4.04 -3.89 13.40
N LYS A 27 -5.30 -4.37 13.34
CA LYS A 27 -5.60 -5.78 13.05
C LYS A 27 -5.07 -6.22 11.69
N ALA A 28 -5.22 -5.39 10.66
CA ALA A 28 -4.70 -5.69 9.32
C ALA A 28 -3.17 -5.79 9.32
N ALA A 29 -2.46 -4.89 10.02
CA ALA A 29 -1.01 -4.97 10.16
C ALA A 29 -0.58 -6.24 10.91
N GLN A 30 -1.31 -6.61 11.98
CA GLN A 30 -1.04 -7.83 12.73
C GLN A 30 -1.29 -9.10 11.89
N ALA A 31 -2.35 -9.13 11.08
CA ALA A 31 -2.63 -10.24 10.16
C ALA A 31 -1.53 -10.38 9.10
N ALA A 32 -1.05 -9.27 8.54
CA ALA A 32 0.09 -9.28 7.63
C ALA A 32 1.37 -9.79 8.30
N LEU A 33 1.64 -9.40 9.56
CA LEU A 33 2.76 -9.94 10.35
C LEU A 33 2.65 -11.45 10.61
N GLN A 34 1.43 -11.98 10.71
CA GLN A 34 1.16 -13.42 10.85
C GLN A 34 1.32 -14.21 9.53
N GLY A 35 1.70 -13.53 8.44
CA GLY A 35 1.92 -14.15 7.13
C GLY A 35 0.68 -14.21 6.25
N GLN A 36 -0.41 -13.53 6.64
CA GLN A 36 -1.60 -13.44 5.81
C GLN A 36 -1.37 -12.40 4.70
N ASP A 37 -0.90 -12.87 3.54
CA ASP A 37 -0.72 -12.04 2.36
C ASP A 37 -1.82 -12.33 1.32
N PRO A 38 -2.89 -11.52 1.28
CA PRO A 38 -3.92 -11.67 0.25
C PRO A 38 -3.45 -11.22 -1.13
N THR A 39 -2.30 -10.55 -1.24
CA THR A 39 -1.79 -9.91 -2.48
C THR A 39 -0.98 -10.84 -3.38
N GLY A 40 -0.59 -12.01 -2.87
CA GLY A 40 0.20 -12.99 -3.61
C GLY A 40 1.62 -12.50 -3.90
N GLY A 41 2.22 -11.74 -2.98
CA GLY A 41 3.58 -11.20 -3.11
C GLY A 41 3.67 -9.88 -3.87
N ALA A 42 2.61 -9.06 -3.87
CA ALA A 42 2.67 -7.75 -4.52
C ALA A 42 3.64 -6.83 -3.76
N VAL A 43 4.55 -6.18 -4.48
CA VAL A 43 5.52 -5.23 -3.93
C VAL A 43 5.14 -3.77 -4.19
N TYR A 44 4.16 -3.52 -5.06
CA TYR A 44 3.62 -2.20 -5.33
C TYR A 44 2.11 -2.17 -5.18
N PHE A 45 1.58 -1.01 -4.82
CA PHE A 45 0.16 -0.73 -4.92
C PHE A 45 -0.07 0.72 -5.37
N TYR A 46 -1.18 0.97 -6.05
CA TYR A 46 -1.55 2.32 -6.47
C TYR A 46 -3.07 2.47 -6.58
N ASN A 47 -3.56 3.70 -6.47
CA ASN A 47 -4.95 4.02 -6.74
C ASN A 47 -5.08 4.52 -8.19
N PRO A 48 -5.72 3.78 -9.11
CA PRO A 48 -5.82 4.18 -10.52
C PRO A 48 -6.61 5.48 -10.73
N ALA A 49 -7.45 5.89 -9.79
CA ALA A 49 -8.17 7.16 -9.86
C ALA A 49 -7.32 8.38 -9.43
N LYS A 50 -6.18 8.16 -8.77
CA LYS A 50 -5.30 9.22 -8.24
C LYS A 50 -3.87 9.17 -8.79
N THR A 51 -3.45 8.05 -9.39
CA THR A 51 -2.08 7.89 -9.89
C THR A 51 -1.97 8.38 -11.33
N THR A 52 -0.94 9.17 -11.61
CA THR A 52 -0.58 9.64 -12.96
C THR A 52 0.68 8.95 -13.50
N SER A 53 1.32 8.08 -12.71
CA SER A 53 2.58 7.44 -13.06
C SER A 53 2.38 6.36 -14.12
N ARG A 54 2.68 6.62 -15.39
CA ARG A 54 2.53 5.62 -16.48
C ARG A 54 3.34 4.33 -16.25
N TRP A 55 4.48 4.44 -15.57
CA TRP A 55 5.33 3.28 -15.27
C TRP A 55 4.60 2.22 -14.43
N ILE A 56 3.81 2.62 -13.43
CA ILE A 56 3.12 1.64 -12.57
C ILE A 56 2.04 0.86 -13.34
N TRP A 57 1.46 1.45 -14.39
CA TRP A 57 0.44 0.80 -15.23
C TRP A 57 1.04 -0.27 -16.15
N SER A 58 2.36 -0.23 -16.39
CA SER A 58 3.06 -1.28 -17.14
C SER A 58 3.41 -2.50 -16.31
N ARG A 59 3.22 -2.46 -14.98
CA ARG A 59 3.52 -3.59 -14.10
C ARG A 59 2.40 -4.63 -14.16
N PRO A 60 2.71 -5.93 -14.05
CA PRO A 60 1.70 -6.98 -13.96
C PRO A 60 0.81 -6.74 -12.74
N VAL A 61 -0.48 -6.52 -12.98
CA VAL A 61 -1.47 -6.36 -11.93
C VAL A 61 -1.78 -7.72 -11.33
N SER A 62 -1.50 -7.88 -10.04
CA SER A 62 -1.83 -9.11 -9.31
C SER A 62 -3.31 -9.12 -8.96
N LEU A 63 -3.81 -8.05 -8.33
CA LEU A 63 -5.21 -7.96 -7.92
C LEU A 63 -5.63 -6.54 -7.55
N LYS A 64 -6.93 -6.36 -7.28
CA LYS A 64 -7.50 -5.09 -6.82
C LYS A 64 -8.32 -5.32 -5.54
N ILE A 65 -7.99 -4.60 -4.47
CA ILE A 65 -8.76 -4.58 -3.21
C ILE A 65 -9.25 -3.16 -2.99
N GLY A 66 -10.59 -2.99 -2.99
CA GLY A 66 -11.22 -1.69 -2.88
C GLY A 66 -10.76 -0.72 -3.98
N SER A 67 -10.25 0.45 -3.58
CA SER A 67 -9.73 1.48 -4.50
C SER A 67 -8.24 1.32 -4.84
N HIS A 68 -7.57 0.25 -4.38
CA HIS A 68 -6.15 0.03 -4.61
C HIS A 68 -5.92 -1.18 -5.51
N VAL A 69 -5.04 -1.01 -6.49
CA VAL A 69 -4.51 -2.05 -7.36
C VAL A 69 -3.14 -2.45 -6.85
N PHE A 70 -2.89 -3.74 -6.75
CA PHE A 70 -1.66 -4.36 -6.29
C PHE A 70 -0.92 -4.98 -7.48
N ALA A 71 0.39 -4.78 -7.55
CA ALA A 71 1.24 -5.20 -8.65
C ALA A 71 2.60 -5.71 -8.16
N GLN A 72 3.24 -6.55 -8.97
CA GLN A 72 4.61 -7.04 -8.77
C GLN A 72 5.66 -6.06 -9.26
#